data_AF-A0A9E5XTL5-F1
#
_entry.id   AF-A0A9E5XTL5-F1
#
_cell.length_a   1.000
_cell.length_b   1.000
_cell.length_c   1.000
_cell.angle_alpha   90.00
_cell.angle_beta   90.00
_cell.angle_gamma   90.00
#
_symmetry.space_group_name_H-M   'P 1'
#
loop_
_entity.id
_entity.type
_entity.pdbx_description
1 polymer ?
#
loop_
_entity_poly.entity_id
_entity_poly.type
_entity_poly.pdbx_seq_one_letter_code
_entity_poly.pdbx_strand_id
1 'polypeptide(L)'
;MARRANHDLLTDLRIAARFGHPDALDEVLARLMDDPSIAGNRVLPATRVQRELVPLGWALAEGAVDDAYLHSLVQSPYAAYRALAAVALARRQGQAPNTERGRALERLARDPREEVRVALRTALERGAREGWPGLAAWVRGWLTRAQPPLSPRARALALTLAAEVLPETELWPMLAHVPNMDDARVQDALVHAFQRLARHNPDEALARLEAWWRTRRWPPMLVARAMSGPWLAAVWPRGQDLLRALYHKYGRRRWLTQPLKMLVREGVIDNVDALLQTWEAKGA
;
A
#
# COMPACT_ATOMS: atom_id res chain seq x y z
N MET A 1 13.51 -1.29 -31.26
CA MET A 1 12.34 -0.59 -31.84
C MET A 1 11.30 -0.20 -30.78
N ALA A 2 10.90 -1.08 -29.85
CA ALA A 2 9.87 -0.79 -28.84
C ALA A 2 10.06 0.50 -28.00
N ARG A 3 11.30 0.90 -27.67
CA ARG A 3 11.56 2.14 -26.91
C ARG A 3 11.23 3.42 -27.67
N ARG A 4 11.42 3.47 -28.99
CA ARG A 4 11.10 4.65 -29.80
C ARG A 4 9.58 4.79 -29.94
N ALA A 5 8.89 3.71 -30.29
CA ALA A 5 7.43 3.69 -30.39
C ALA A 5 6.72 4.17 -29.11
N ASN A 6 7.24 3.82 -27.93
CA ASN A 6 6.68 4.27 -26.65
C ASN A 6 6.99 5.76 -26.37
N HIS A 7 8.17 6.24 -26.78
CA HIS A 7 8.50 7.66 -26.66
C HIS A 7 7.61 8.54 -27.56
N ASP A 8 7.38 8.07 -28.80
CA ASP A 8 6.50 8.73 -29.75
C ASP A 8 5.06 8.75 -29.21
N LEU A 9 4.56 7.61 -28.73
CA LEU A 9 3.23 7.52 -28.11
C LEU A 9 3.07 8.46 -26.91
N LEU A 10 4.06 8.52 -26.01
CA LEU A 10 4.01 9.44 -24.86
C LEU A 10 4.01 10.91 -25.31
N THR A 11 4.74 11.23 -26.37
CA THR A 11 4.78 12.59 -26.94
C THR A 11 3.43 12.96 -27.54
N ASP A 12 2.86 12.09 -28.35
CA ASP A 12 1.55 12.28 -28.98
C ASP A 12 0.45 12.38 -27.92
N LEU A 13 0.50 11.54 -26.89
CA LEU A 13 -0.48 11.58 -25.79
C LEU A 13 -0.37 12.88 -25.00
N ARG A 14 0.84 13.39 -24.74
CA ARG A 14 1.01 14.69 -24.09
C ARG A 14 0.43 15.82 -24.92
N ILE A 15 0.63 15.79 -26.24
CA ILE A 15 0.09 16.78 -27.16
C ILE A 15 -1.45 16.70 -27.16
N ALA A 16 -2.02 15.53 -27.39
CA ALA A 16 -3.47 15.32 -27.38
C ALA A 16 -4.10 15.70 -26.02
N ALA A 17 -3.48 15.29 -24.91
CA ALA A 17 -3.93 15.64 -23.57
C ALA A 17 -3.84 17.14 -23.29
N ARG A 18 -2.83 17.84 -23.80
CA ARG A 18 -2.69 19.29 -23.67
C ARG A 18 -3.85 20.03 -24.34
N PHE A 19 -4.30 19.57 -25.51
CA PHE A 19 -5.43 20.19 -26.21
C PHE A 19 -6.80 19.75 -25.68
N GLY A 20 -6.87 18.61 -24.98
CA GLY A 20 -8.09 18.17 -24.30
C GLY A 20 -9.21 17.71 -25.24
N HIS A 21 -8.92 17.47 -26.53
CA HIS A 21 -9.90 16.95 -27.49
C HIS A 21 -10.07 15.43 -27.33
N PRO A 22 -11.26 14.92 -26.99
CA PRO A 22 -11.49 13.48 -26.78
C PRO A 22 -11.13 12.63 -28.00
N ASP A 23 -11.52 13.06 -29.21
CA ASP A 23 -11.26 12.28 -30.44
C ASP A 23 -9.75 12.08 -30.71
N ALA A 24 -8.95 13.12 -30.47
CA ALA A 24 -7.50 13.05 -30.62
C ALA A 24 -6.87 12.14 -29.54
N LEU A 25 -7.43 12.14 -28.33
CA LEU A 25 -7.01 11.22 -27.27
C LEU A 25 -7.35 9.77 -27.62
N ASP A 26 -8.55 9.52 -28.14
CA ASP A 26 -8.99 8.19 -28.56
C ASP A 26 -8.13 7.66 -29.70
N GLU A 27 -7.78 8.49 -30.69
CA GLU A 27 -6.87 8.11 -31.79
C GLU A 27 -5.49 7.71 -31.26
N VAL A 28 -4.92 8.51 -30.34
CA VAL A 28 -3.62 8.20 -29.74
C VAL A 28 -3.70 6.96 -28.86
N LEU A 29 -4.76 6.79 -28.07
CA LEU A 29 -4.96 5.59 -27.24
C LEU A 29 -5.25 4.34 -28.08
N ALA A 30 -5.82 4.47 -29.28
CA ALA A 30 -6.02 3.36 -30.20
C ALA A 30 -4.67 2.78 -30.66
N ARG A 31 -3.62 3.59 -30.79
CA ARG A 31 -2.26 3.11 -31.08
C ARG A 31 -1.65 2.27 -29.94
N LEU A 32 -2.14 2.43 -28.71
CA LEU A 32 -1.77 1.52 -27.61
C LEU A 32 -2.27 0.08 -27.89
N MET A 33 -3.35 -0.04 -28.67
CA MET A 33 -3.92 -1.32 -29.09
C MET A 33 -3.16 -1.97 -30.24
N ASP A 34 -2.15 -1.31 -30.81
CA ASP A 34 -1.23 -1.94 -31.77
C ASP A 34 -0.31 -2.96 -31.06
N ASP A 35 -0.16 -2.86 -29.73
CA ASP A 35 0.53 -3.89 -28.94
C ASP A 35 -0.39 -5.10 -28.71
N PRO A 36 -0.05 -6.31 -29.21
CA PRO A 36 -0.92 -7.48 -29.09
C PRO A 36 -1.20 -7.92 -27.64
N SER A 37 -0.32 -7.56 -26.70
CA SER A 37 -0.50 -7.86 -25.28
C SER A 37 -1.58 -6.99 -24.66
N ILE A 38 -1.64 -5.72 -25.08
CA ILE A 38 -2.67 -4.77 -24.65
C ILE A 38 -3.99 -5.06 -25.36
N ALA A 39 -3.95 -5.25 -26.68
CA ALA A 39 -5.11 -5.61 -27.50
C ALA A 39 -5.80 -6.89 -27.01
N GLY A 40 -5.00 -7.92 -26.73
CA GLY A 40 -5.49 -9.18 -26.18
C GLY A 40 -5.81 -9.14 -24.69
N ASN A 41 -5.74 -7.97 -24.02
CA ASN A 41 -5.95 -7.79 -22.58
C ASN A 41 -5.14 -8.78 -21.72
N ARG A 42 -3.95 -9.15 -22.19
CA ARG A 42 -3.06 -10.14 -21.56
C ARG A 42 -2.50 -9.60 -20.25
N VAL A 43 -2.02 -10.51 -19.41
CA VAL A 43 -1.42 -10.11 -18.14
C VAL A 43 -0.12 -9.33 -18.41
N LEU A 44 -0.01 -8.11 -17.90
CA LEU A 44 1.21 -7.30 -18.04
C LEU A 44 2.09 -7.40 -16.78
N PRO A 45 3.39 -7.63 -16.92
CA PRO A 45 4.31 -7.58 -15.78
C PRO A 45 4.29 -6.20 -15.10
N ALA A 46 4.41 -6.17 -13.77
CA ALA A 46 4.39 -4.92 -13.00
C ALA A 46 5.47 -3.92 -13.47
N THR A 47 6.65 -4.42 -13.87
CA THR A 47 7.73 -3.59 -14.43
C THR A 47 7.34 -2.89 -15.74
N ARG A 48 6.51 -3.54 -16.55
CA ARG A 48 5.97 -2.95 -17.80
C ARG A 48 4.93 -1.89 -17.50
N VAL A 49 4.00 -2.17 -16.58
CA VAL A 49 3.01 -1.18 -16.11
C VAL A 49 3.70 0.10 -15.62
N GLN A 50 4.73 -0.04 -14.79
CA GLN A 50 5.48 1.09 -14.23
C GLN A 50 6.26 1.89 -15.28
N ARG A 51 6.81 1.23 -16.31
CA ARG A 51 7.62 1.89 -17.35
C ARG A 51 6.81 2.49 -18.48
N GLU A 52 5.63 1.94 -18.77
CA GLU A 52 4.84 2.30 -19.96
C GLU A 52 3.53 2.99 -19.57
N LEU A 53 2.68 2.33 -18.79
CA LEU A 53 1.34 2.85 -18.49
C LEU A 53 1.36 4.00 -17.50
N VAL A 54 2.20 3.93 -16.47
CA VAL A 54 2.28 5.00 -15.46
C VAL A 54 2.68 6.35 -16.06
N PRO A 55 3.75 6.47 -16.89
CA PRO A 55 4.06 7.72 -17.60
C PRO A 55 2.93 8.27 -18.46
N LEU A 56 2.22 7.40 -19.18
CA LEU A 56 1.08 7.81 -20.03
C LEU A 56 -0.08 8.34 -19.19
N GLY A 57 -0.40 7.67 -18.07
CA GLY A 57 -1.42 8.14 -17.14
C GLY A 57 -1.06 9.48 -16.49
N TRP A 58 0.24 9.75 -16.26
CA TRP A 58 0.68 11.08 -15.82
C TRP A 58 0.48 12.15 -16.87
N ALA A 59 0.75 11.85 -18.14
CA ALA A 59 0.51 12.79 -19.23
C ALA A 59 -0.99 13.17 -19.32
N LEU A 60 -1.89 12.20 -19.18
CA LEU A 60 -3.34 12.46 -19.09
C LEU A 60 -3.70 13.35 -17.90
N ALA A 61 -3.06 13.12 -16.75
CA ALA A 61 -3.31 13.89 -15.53
C ALA A 61 -2.99 15.39 -15.68
N GLU A 62 -1.89 15.69 -16.39
CA GLU A 62 -1.34 17.04 -16.59
C GLU A 62 -2.05 17.82 -17.71
N GLY A 63 -2.78 17.12 -18.58
CA GLY A 63 -3.52 17.73 -19.69
C GLY A 63 -4.86 18.34 -19.30
N ALA A 64 -5.50 18.98 -20.29
CA ALA A 64 -6.82 19.58 -20.23
C ALA A 64 -7.98 18.57 -20.40
N VAL A 65 -7.68 17.27 -20.34
CA VAL A 65 -8.67 16.18 -20.41
C VAL A 65 -9.70 16.35 -19.29
N ASP A 66 -10.99 16.27 -19.57
CA ASP A 66 -11.99 16.35 -18.50
C ASP A 66 -12.05 15.05 -17.67
N ASP A 67 -12.69 15.12 -16.49
CA ASP A 67 -12.85 13.93 -15.65
C ASP A 67 -13.87 12.93 -16.21
N ALA A 68 -14.82 13.38 -17.05
CA ALA A 68 -15.83 12.52 -17.64
C ALA A 68 -15.19 11.49 -18.59
N TYR A 69 -14.21 11.92 -19.38
CA TYR A 69 -13.37 11.07 -20.22
C TYR A 69 -12.53 10.12 -19.37
N LEU A 70 -11.91 10.58 -18.29
CA LEU A 70 -11.21 9.66 -17.38
C LEU A 70 -12.16 8.62 -16.77
N HIS A 71 -13.41 9.01 -16.46
CA HIS A 71 -14.43 8.08 -15.97
C HIS A 71 -14.89 7.09 -17.05
N SER A 72 -14.94 7.47 -18.33
CA SER A 72 -15.20 6.54 -19.44
C SER A 72 -14.08 5.48 -19.53
N LEU A 73 -12.82 5.90 -19.38
CA LEU A 73 -11.68 4.98 -19.36
C LEU A 73 -11.74 4.02 -18.17
N VAL A 74 -12.26 4.44 -17.00
CA VAL A 74 -12.50 3.53 -15.85
C VAL A 74 -13.52 2.45 -16.18
N GLN A 75 -14.47 2.68 -17.09
CA GLN A 75 -15.45 1.68 -17.53
C GLN A 75 -14.95 0.81 -18.70
N SER A 76 -13.78 1.11 -19.26
CA SER A 76 -13.24 0.39 -20.42
C SER A 76 -13.08 -1.11 -20.13
N PRO A 77 -13.34 -2.01 -21.10
CA PRO A 77 -13.01 -3.43 -20.96
C PRO A 77 -11.50 -3.69 -20.85
N TYR A 78 -10.66 -2.76 -21.34
CA TYR A 78 -9.21 -2.92 -21.38
C TYR A 78 -8.54 -2.49 -20.08
N ALA A 79 -7.75 -3.41 -19.50
CA ALA A 79 -7.03 -3.14 -18.25
C ALA A 79 -6.04 -1.98 -18.38
N ALA A 80 -5.42 -1.81 -19.56
CA ALA A 80 -4.49 -0.72 -19.81
C ALA A 80 -5.17 0.65 -19.67
N TYR A 81 -6.33 0.85 -20.29
CA TYR A 81 -7.07 2.11 -20.19
C TYR A 81 -7.51 2.42 -18.76
N ARG A 82 -8.03 1.43 -18.03
CA ARG A 82 -8.35 1.58 -16.60
C ARG A 82 -7.13 1.92 -15.76
N ALA A 83 -5.95 1.36 -16.08
CA ALA A 83 -4.69 1.68 -15.41
C ALA A 83 -4.23 3.12 -15.69
N LEU A 84 -4.36 3.60 -16.93
CA LEU A 84 -4.10 5.01 -17.29
C LEU A 84 -5.01 5.96 -16.50
N ALA A 85 -6.30 5.66 -16.46
CA ALA A 85 -7.29 6.42 -15.71
C ALA A 85 -6.98 6.41 -14.20
N ALA A 86 -6.56 5.28 -13.65
CA ALA A 86 -6.20 5.16 -12.25
C ALA A 86 -5.05 6.09 -11.85
N VAL A 87 -4.02 6.20 -12.69
CA VAL A 87 -2.89 7.11 -12.47
C VAL A 87 -3.33 8.57 -12.60
N ALA A 88 -4.09 8.89 -13.66
CA ALA A 88 -4.56 10.24 -13.91
C ALA A 88 -5.46 10.77 -12.79
N LEU A 89 -6.47 9.98 -12.41
CA LEU A 89 -7.39 10.30 -11.32
C LEU A 89 -6.67 10.37 -9.97
N ALA A 90 -5.68 9.51 -9.71
CA ALA A 90 -4.91 9.53 -8.46
C ALA A 90 -4.17 10.87 -8.30
N ARG A 91 -3.51 11.35 -9.36
CA ARG A 91 -2.87 12.67 -9.37
C ARG A 91 -3.85 13.78 -9.06
N ARG A 92 -4.92 13.84 -9.83
CA ARG A 92 -5.90 14.91 -9.74
C ARG A 92 -6.57 14.93 -8.37
N GLN A 93 -6.84 13.76 -7.80
CA GLN A 93 -7.35 13.62 -6.44
C GLN A 93 -6.36 14.15 -5.40
N GLY A 94 -5.08 13.84 -5.55
CA GLY A 94 -4.03 14.33 -4.64
C GLY A 94 -3.80 15.84 -4.71
N GLN A 95 -3.95 16.43 -5.90
CA GLN A 95 -3.81 17.87 -6.10
C GLN A 95 -5.05 18.64 -5.65
N ALA A 96 -6.24 18.16 -6.00
CA ALA A 96 -7.52 18.77 -5.68
C ALA A 96 -8.56 17.66 -5.38
N PRO A 97 -8.82 17.36 -4.09
CA PRO A 97 -9.75 16.32 -3.70
C PRO A 97 -11.15 16.52 -4.30
N ASN A 98 -11.68 15.45 -4.88
CA ASN A 98 -13.03 15.40 -5.42
C ASN A 98 -13.69 14.06 -5.04
N THR A 99 -14.95 14.12 -4.60
CA THR A 99 -15.68 12.92 -4.13
C THR A 99 -15.86 11.86 -5.21
N GLU A 100 -16.12 12.27 -6.46
CA GLU A 100 -16.34 11.37 -7.58
C GLU A 100 -15.05 10.67 -8.00
N ARG A 101 -13.95 11.43 -8.12
CA ARG A 101 -12.60 10.87 -8.35
C ARG A 101 -12.23 9.88 -7.25
N GLY A 102 -12.44 10.26 -5.99
CA GLY A 102 -12.23 9.38 -4.84
C GLY A 102 -12.99 8.05 -4.98
N ARG A 103 -14.29 8.09 -5.30
CA ARG A 103 -15.09 6.88 -5.53
C ARG A 103 -14.58 6.03 -6.70
N ALA A 104 -14.11 6.66 -7.78
CA ALA A 104 -13.52 5.94 -8.90
C ALA A 104 -12.21 5.23 -8.50
N LEU A 105 -11.33 5.89 -7.76
CA LEU A 105 -10.08 5.30 -7.25
C LEU A 105 -10.35 4.11 -6.31
N GLU A 106 -11.39 4.21 -5.47
CA GLU A 106 -11.81 3.10 -4.62
C GLU A 106 -12.37 1.90 -5.40
N ARG A 107 -13.02 2.15 -6.55
CA ARG A 107 -13.40 1.07 -7.47
C ARG A 107 -12.16 0.45 -8.12
N LEU A 108 -11.21 1.26 -8.58
CA LEU A 108 -9.96 0.81 -9.20
C LEU A 108 -9.05 0.06 -8.22
N ALA A 109 -9.07 0.40 -6.93
CA ALA A 109 -8.38 -0.37 -5.89
C ALA A 109 -8.92 -1.81 -5.74
N ARG A 110 -10.15 -2.04 -6.22
CA ARG A 110 -10.84 -3.33 -6.27
C ARG A 110 -10.87 -3.94 -7.67
N ASP A 111 -10.24 -3.30 -8.65
CA ASP A 111 -10.21 -3.81 -10.03
C ASP A 111 -9.71 -5.26 -10.03
N PRO A 112 -10.31 -6.19 -10.80
CA PRO A 112 -9.85 -7.58 -10.84
C PRO A 112 -8.43 -7.72 -11.40
N ARG A 113 -7.98 -6.78 -12.23
CA ARG A 113 -6.68 -6.81 -12.91
C ARG A 113 -5.57 -6.24 -12.03
N GLU A 114 -4.48 -7.00 -11.87
CA GLU A 114 -3.35 -6.58 -11.04
C GLU A 114 -2.65 -5.35 -11.62
N GLU A 115 -2.64 -5.20 -12.94
CA GLU A 115 -2.03 -4.08 -13.65
C GLU A 115 -2.63 -2.74 -13.24
N VAL A 116 -3.97 -2.69 -13.13
CA VAL A 116 -4.71 -1.51 -12.70
C VAL A 116 -4.35 -1.16 -11.25
N ARG A 117 -4.32 -2.18 -10.38
CA ARG A 117 -3.95 -2.02 -8.96
C ARG A 117 -2.50 -1.57 -8.80
N VAL A 118 -1.57 -2.12 -9.57
CA VAL A 118 -0.15 -1.74 -9.60
C VAL A 118 -0.01 -0.28 -10.05
N ALA A 119 -0.70 0.12 -11.11
CA ALA A 119 -0.66 1.48 -11.62
C ALA A 119 -1.18 2.48 -10.57
N LEU A 120 -2.34 2.19 -9.98
CA LEU A 120 -2.93 2.98 -8.90
C LEU A 120 -1.98 3.12 -7.71
N ARG A 121 -1.48 1.98 -7.19
CA ARG A 121 -0.55 1.97 -6.05
C ARG A 121 0.70 2.78 -6.35
N THR A 122 1.31 2.58 -7.53
CA THR A 122 2.51 3.31 -7.95
C THR A 122 2.26 4.83 -7.99
N ALA A 123 1.11 5.27 -8.50
CA ALA A 123 0.76 6.68 -8.55
C ALA A 123 0.57 7.28 -7.15
N LEU A 124 -0.15 6.59 -6.27
CA LEU A 124 -0.42 7.06 -4.91
C LEU A 124 0.84 7.05 -4.01
N GLU A 125 1.69 6.03 -4.11
CA GLU A 125 2.98 5.98 -3.41
C GLU A 125 3.93 7.09 -3.88
N ARG A 126 3.90 7.42 -5.17
CA ARG A 126 4.62 8.59 -5.68
C ARG A 126 4.05 9.88 -5.10
N GLY A 127 2.72 10.04 -5.11
CA GLY A 127 2.06 11.21 -4.54
C GLY A 127 2.30 11.39 -3.04
N ALA A 128 2.42 10.30 -2.29
CA ALA A 128 2.79 10.32 -0.88
C ALA A 128 4.20 10.87 -0.67
N ARG A 129 5.17 10.40 -1.48
CA ARG A 129 6.55 10.91 -1.46
C ARG A 129 6.68 12.35 -1.92
N GLU A 130 5.84 12.78 -2.86
CA GLU A 130 5.78 14.16 -3.35
C GLU A 130 4.95 15.09 -2.45
N GLY A 131 4.32 14.56 -1.38
CA GLY A 131 3.57 15.38 -0.42
C GLY A 131 2.30 16.01 -0.98
N TRP A 132 1.54 15.28 -1.81
CA TRP A 132 0.31 15.83 -2.39
C TRP A 132 -0.71 16.24 -1.30
N PRO A 133 -1.15 17.50 -1.29
CA PRO A 133 -1.87 18.08 -0.15
C PRO A 133 -3.22 17.40 0.11
N GLY A 134 -3.90 16.96 -0.95
CA GLY A 134 -5.20 16.29 -0.86
C GLY A 134 -5.13 14.82 -0.46
N LEU A 135 -3.95 14.21 -0.50
CA LEU A 135 -3.80 12.76 -0.35
C LEU A 135 -4.10 12.30 1.08
N ALA A 136 -3.57 12.99 2.09
CA ALA A 136 -3.81 12.67 3.50
C ALA A 136 -5.30 12.76 3.86
N ALA A 137 -5.96 13.86 3.46
CA ALA A 137 -7.39 14.05 3.69
C ALA A 137 -8.24 12.95 3.03
N TRP A 138 -7.90 12.57 1.80
CA TRP A 138 -8.61 11.50 1.10
C TRP A 138 -8.38 10.13 1.76
N VAL A 139 -7.14 9.77 2.09
CA VAL A 139 -6.82 8.49 2.76
C VAL A 139 -7.51 8.38 4.12
N ARG A 140 -7.55 9.48 4.89
CA ARG A 140 -8.32 9.57 6.14
C ARG A 140 -9.79 9.25 5.89
N GLY A 141 -10.42 9.97 4.96
CA GLY A 141 -11.83 9.75 4.60
C GLY A 141 -12.11 8.35 4.02
N TRP A 142 -11.12 7.74 3.38
CA TRP A 142 -11.22 6.38 2.86
C TRP A 142 -11.25 5.35 3.99
N LEU A 143 -10.35 5.47 4.98
CA LEU A 143 -10.26 4.52 6.10
C LEU A 143 -11.39 4.67 7.14
N THR A 144 -11.89 5.88 7.36
CA THR A 144 -12.93 6.14 8.38
C THR A 144 -14.36 5.95 7.87
N ARG A 145 -14.55 5.72 6.56
CA ARG A 145 -15.88 5.54 6.00
C ARG A 145 -16.53 4.24 6.50
N ALA A 146 -17.72 4.38 7.07
CA ALA A 146 -18.49 3.25 7.58
C ALA A 146 -19.12 2.38 6.48
N GLN A 147 -19.59 2.99 5.38
CA GLN A 147 -20.33 2.29 4.32
C GLN A 147 -20.02 2.83 2.90
N PRO A 148 -19.90 1.94 1.89
CA PRO A 148 -19.77 0.49 2.03
C PRO A 148 -18.41 0.13 2.69
N PRO A 149 -18.30 -1.01 3.39
CA PRO A 149 -17.04 -1.42 3.99
C PRO A 149 -15.98 -1.65 2.91
N LEU A 150 -14.73 -1.27 3.23
CA LEU A 150 -13.61 -1.53 2.33
C LEU A 150 -13.33 -3.02 2.22
N SER A 151 -13.22 -3.50 0.97
CA SER A 151 -12.64 -4.82 0.70
C SER A 151 -11.23 -4.93 1.31
N PRO A 152 -10.76 -6.13 1.68
CA PRO A 152 -9.43 -6.30 2.25
C PRO A 152 -8.30 -5.71 1.41
N ARG A 153 -8.37 -5.83 0.07
CA ARG A 153 -7.36 -5.26 -0.85
C ARG A 153 -7.32 -3.73 -0.80
N ALA A 154 -8.48 -3.09 -0.91
CA ALA A 154 -8.60 -1.64 -0.81
C ALA A 154 -8.13 -1.12 0.56
N ARG A 155 -8.47 -1.85 1.62
CA ARG A 155 -8.03 -1.55 3.00
C ARG A 155 -6.53 -1.66 3.16
N ALA A 156 -5.90 -2.71 2.64
CA ALA A 156 -4.46 -2.87 2.67
C ALA A 156 -3.75 -1.71 1.97
N LEU A 157 -4.20 -1.32 0.77
CA LEU A 157 -3.66 -0.15 0.06
C LEU A 157 -3.84 1.14 0.87
N ALA A 158 -5.03 1.39 1.39
CA ALA A 158 -5.31 2.58 2.19
C ALA A 158 -4.46 2.64 3.47
N LEU A 159 -4.21 1.50 4.13
CA LEU A 159 -3.33 1.42 5.31
C LEU A 159 -1.86 1.66 4.96
N THR A 160 -1.36 1.09 3.86
CA THR A 160 0.00 1.37 3.38
C THR A 160 0.16 2.87 3.08
N LEU A 161 -0.82 3.49 2.42
CA LEU A 161 -0.77 4.93 2.15
C LEU A 161 -0.91 5.76 3.42
N ALA A 162 -1.76 5.35 4.36
CA ALA A 162 -1.94 6.03 5.63
C ALA A 162 -0.66 6.04 6.45
N ALA A 163 0.09 4.93 6.42
CA ALA A 163 1.44 4.89 6.95
C ALA A 163 2.26 6.03 6.37
N GLU A 164 2.19 6.25 5.06
CA GLU A 164 3.00 7.26 4.38
C GLU A 164 2.62 8.72 4.66
N VAL A 165 1.33 9.02 4.70
CA VAL A 165 0.84 10.41 4.62
C VAL A 165 0.17 10.94 5.87
N LEU A 166 -0.23 10.10 6.82
CA LEU A 166 -0.91 10.55 8.04
C LEU A 166 0.11 10.82 9.17
N PRO A 167 -0.16 11.82 10.02
CA PRO A 167 0.63 12.02 11.23
C PRO A 167 0.43 10.86 12.21
N GLU A 168 1.43 10.60 13.04
CA GLU A 168 1.41 9.48 13.99
C GLU A 168 0.23 9.53 14.96
N THR A 169 -0.13 10.75 15.39
CA THR A 169 -1.26 11.02 16.28
C THR A 169 -2.60 10.54 15.71
N GLU A 170 -2.73 10.51 14.39
CA GLU A 170 -3.92 10.00 13.70
C GLU A 170 -3.81 8.52 13.36
N LEU A 171 -2.61 8.03 13.01
CA LEU A 171 -2.43 6.65 12.58
C LEU A 171 -2.56 5.65 13.73
N TRP A 172 -2.05 5.99 14.93
CA TRP A 172 -2.10 5.11 16.10
C TRP A 172 -3.52 4.62 16.44
N PRO A 173 -4.54 5.50 16.59
CA PRO A 173 -5.92 5.07 16.81
C PRO A 173 -6.48 4.20 15.68
N MET A 174 -6.09 4.46 14.42
CA MET A 174 -6.58 3.69 13.27
C MET A 174 -6.10 2.25 13.29
N LEU A 175 -4.80 2.02 13.55
CA LEU A 175 -4.22 0.67 13.58
C LEU A 175 -4.85 -0.23 14.66
N ALA A 176 -5.35 0.39 15.72
CA ALA A 176 -5.97 -0.33 16.82
C ALA A 176 -7.33 -0.93 16.44
N HIS A 177 -8.08 -0.36 15.49
CA HIS A 177 -9.46 -0.78 15.16
C HIS A 177 -9.63 -1.30 13.73
N VAL A 178 -8.60 -1.88 13.12
CA VAL A 178 -8.71 -2.36 11.74
C VAL A 178 -9.52 -3.65 11.66
N PRO A 179 -10.65 -3.69 10.92
CA PRO A 179 -11.41 -4.92 10.69
C PRO A 179 -10.71 -5.81 9.65
N ASN A 180 -11.14 -7.07 9.56
CA ASN A 180 -10.64 -8.09 8.61
C ASN A 180 -9.13 -8.37 8.79
N MET A 181 -8.68 -8.51 10.04
CA MET A 181 -7.30 -8.91 10.38
C MET A 181 -6.98 -10.37 10.02
N ASP A 182 -7.90 -11.10 9.41
CA ASP A 182 -7.72 -12.45 8.87
C ASP A 182 -7.11 -12.43 7.44
N ASP A 183 -7.30 -11.35 6.66
CA ASP A 183 -6.68 -11.22 5.34
C ASP A 183 -5.19 -10.88 5.45
N ALA A 184 -4.33 -11.71 4.85
CA ALA A 184 -2.88 -11.56 4.88
C ALA A 184 -2.38 -10.18 4.40
N ARG A 185 -3.04 -9.57 3.40
CA ARG A 185 -2.65 -8.26 2.87
C ARG A 185 -2.91 -7.14 3.88
N VAL A 186 -4.03 -7.24 4.59
CA VAL A 186 -4.37 -6.30 5.67
C VAL A 186 -3.36 -6.46 6.80
N GLN A 187 -3.02 -7.69 7.18
CA GLN A 187 -1.98 -7.96 8.18
C GLN A 187 -0.62 -7.38 7.77
N ASP A 188 -0.22 -7.55 6.51
CA ASP A 188 1.05 -7.03 6.00
C ASP A 188 1.08 -5.49 6.04
N ALA A 189 0.00 -4.85 5.60
CA ALA A 189 -0.13 -3.39 5.65
C ALA A 189 -0.15 -2.85 7.09
N LEU A 190 -0.82 -3.55 8.01
CA LEU A 190 -0.82 -3.22 9.44
C LEU A 190 0.57 -3.32 10.06
N VAL A 191 1.28 -4.41 9.81
CA VAL A 191 2.64 -4.63 10.30
C VAL A 191 3.57 -3.55 9.74
N HIS A 192 3.46 -3.24 8.45
CA HIS A 192 4.25 -2.18 7.81
C HIS A 192 3.98 -0.80 8.45
N ALA A 193 2.70 -0.41 8.57
CA ALA A 193 2.31 0.85 9.18
C ALA A 193 2.79 0.97 10.62
N PHE A 194 2.65 -0.11 11.41
CA PHE A 194 3.15 -0.16 12.77
C PHE A 194 4.67 -0.02 12.84
N GLN A 195 5.40 -0.78 12.02
CA GLN A 195 6.86 -0.76 12.03
C GLN A 195 7.41 0.61 11.64
N ARG A 196 6.72 1.36 10.77
CA ARG A 196 7.07 2.75 10.50
C ARG A 196 6.99 3.59 11.77
N LEU A 197 5.85 3.57 12.47
CA LEU A 197 5.68 4.34 13.71
C LEU A 197 6.70 3.92 14.79
N ALA A 198 6.97 2.63 14.90
CA ALA A 198 7.92 2.09 15.86
C ALA A 198 9.37 2.52 15.62
N ARG A 199 9.76 2.89 14.39
CA ARG A 199 11.08 3.46 14.11
C ARG A 199 11.25 4.87 14.70
N HIS A 200 10.17 5.63 14.81
CA HIS A 200 10.20 6.99 15.34
C HIS A 200 10.06 7.01 16.86
N ASN A 201 9.20 6.15 17.43
CA ASN A 201 8.99 6.05 18.87
C ASN A 201 8.87 4.58 19.33
N PRO A 202 10.00 3.88 19.53
CA PRO A 202 10.01 2.45 19.84
C PRO A 202 9.41 2.13 21.21
N ASP A 203 9.56 3.03 22.20
CA ASP A 203 8.98 2.86 23.54
C ASP A 203 7.46 2.95 23.53
N GLU A 204 6.88 3.96 22.85
CA GLU A 204 5.42 4.04 22.69
C GLU A 204 4.91 2.83 21.90
N ALA A 205 5.58 2.46 20.82
CA ALA A 205 5.19 1.32 19.99
C ALA A 205 5.14 0.01 20.80
N LEU A 206 6.15 -0.26 21.62
CA LEU A 206 6.15 -1.43 22.50
C LEU A 206 4.99 -1.38 23.51
N ALA A 207 4.78 -0.23 24.17
CA ALA A 207 3.67 -0.07 25.12
C ALA A 207 2.30 -0.29 24.46
N ARG A 208 2.12 0.17 23.21
CA ARG A 208 0.89 -0.06 22.43
C ARG A 208 0.70 -1.54 22.10
N LEU A 209 1.76 -2.24 21.67
CA LEU A 209 1.68 -3.69 21.38
C LEU A 209 1.34 -4.51 22.63
N GLU A 210 1.95 -4.20 23.77
CA GLU A 210 1.63 -4.85 25.04
C GLU A 210 0.16 -4.65 25.40
N ALA A 211 -0.35 -3.42 25.28
CA ALA A 211 -1.74 -3.10 25.54
C ALA A 211 -2.68 -3.84 24.57
N TRP A 212 -2.37 -3.85 23.27
CA TRP A 212 -3.18 -4.53 22.25
C TRP A 212 -3.15 -6.05 22.38
N TRP A 213 -2.04 -6.62 22.80
CA TRP A 213 -1.96 -8.04 23.12
C TRP A 213 -2.80 -8.40 24.35
N ARG A 214 -2.67 -7.65 25.46
CA ARG A 214 -3.43 -7.88 26.69
C ARG A 214 -4.94 -7.76 26.48
N THR A 215 -5.37 -6.79 25.68
CA THR A 215 -6.78 -6.59 25.32
C THR A 215 -7.25 -7.49 24.17
N ARG A 216 -6.42 -8.42 23.69
CA ARG A 216 -6.69 -9.34 22.56
C ARG A 216 -7.12 -8.64 21.27
N ARG A 217 -6.69 -7.40 21.11
CA ARG A 217 -7.01 -6.56 19.96
C ARG A 217 -6.26 -6.98 18.72
N TRP A 218 -5.00 -7.39 18.89
CA TRP A 218 -4.17 -7.96 17.84
C TRP A 218 -3.92 -9.44 18.11
N PRO A 219 -4.01 -10.31 17.10
CA PRO A 219 -3.67 -11.71 17.29
C PRO A 219 -2.17 -11.85 17.57
N PRO A 220 -1.75 -12.86 18.37
CA PRO A 220 -0.35 -13.06 18.79
C PRO A 220 0.67 -13.05 17.65
N MET A 221 0.30 -13.65 16.52
CA MET A 221 1.14 -13.68 15.33
C MET A 221 1.42 -12.27 14.80
N LEU A 222 0.42 -11.38 14.78
CA LEU A 222 0.55 -10.02 14.26
C LEU A 222 1.42 -9.17 15.18
N VAL A 223 1.29 -9.36 16.50
CA VAL A 223 2.17 -8.76 17.51
C VAL A 223 3.63 -9.17 17.25
N ALA A 224 3.92 -10.47 17.12
CA ALA A 224 5.29 -10.93 16.87
C ALA A 224 5.86 -10.47 15.52
N ARG A 225 5.01 -10.41 14.48
CA ARG A 225 5.39 -9.88 13.16
C ARG A 225 5.72 -8.38 13.24
N ALA A 226 4.93 -7.60 13.97
CA ALA A 226 5.20 -6.18 14.21
C ALA A 226 6.54 -5.96 14.93
N MET A 227 6.88 -6.86 15.85
CA MET A 227 8.18 -6.91 16.54
C MET A 227 9.34 -7.38 15.66
N SER A 228 9.10 -7.87 14.44
CA SER A 228 10.16 -8.36 13.53
C SER A 228 10.90 -7.23 12.78
N GLY A 229 11.07 -6.06 13.41
CA GLY A 229 11.75 -4.91 12.82
C GLY A 229 12.99 -4.50 13.61
N PRO A 230 13.94 -3.76 13.00
CA PRO A 230 15.16 -3.29 13.69
C PRO A 230 14.87 -2.46 14.95
N TRP A 231 13.72 -1.78 14.99
CA TRP A 231 13.30 -0.95 16.13
C TRP A 231 13.26 -1.72 17.47
N LEU A 232 13.03 -3.03 17.44
CA LEU A 232 12.97 -3.85 18.66
C LEU A 232 14.31 -3.88 19.40
N ALA A 233 15.44 -3.77 18.68
CA ALA A 233 16.77 -3.74 19.27
C ALA A 233 16.91 -2.61 20.31
N ALA A 234 16.35 -1.44 20.01
CA ALA A 234 16.41 -0.25 20.86
C ALA A 234 15.67 -0.42 22.19
N VAL A 235 14.68 -1.32 22.25
CA VAL A 235 13.84 -1.57 23.43
C VAL A 235 13.90 -3.02 23.89
N TRP A 236 14.97 -3.74 23.52
CA TRP A 236 15.07 -5.17 23.74
C TRP A 236 14.85 -5.62 25.19
N PRO A 237 15.41 -4.97 26.23
CA PRO A 237 15.20 -5.40 27.61
C PRO A 237 13.73 -5.56 27.98
N ARG A 238 12.87 -4.65 27.52
CA ARG A 238 11.41 -4.71 27.71
C ARG A 238 10.73 -5.60 26.66
N GLY A 239 11.17 -5.52 25.41
CA GLY A 239 10.62 -6.29 24.30
C GLY A 239 10.76 -7.81 24.48
N GLN A 240 11.82 -8.24 25.16
CA GLN A 240 12.03 -9.62 25.59
C GLN A 240 10.86 -10.14 26.42
N ASP A 241 10.31 -9.34 27.34
CA ASP A 241 9.25 -9.78 28.25
C ASP A 241 7.98 -10.13 27.48
N LEU A 242 7.64 -9.31 26.49
CA LEU A 242 6.52 -9.55 25.58
C LEU A 242 6.74 -10.84 24.75
N LEU A 243 7.90 -11.02 24.12
CA LEU A 243 8.18 -12.23 23.33
C LEU A 243 8.21 -13.49 24.18
N ARG A 244 8.81 -13.42 25.37
CA ARG A 244 8.87 -14.51 26.34
C ARG A 244 7.47 -14.91 26.82
N ALA A 245 6.63 -13.93 27.12
CA ALA A 245 5.27 -14.22 27.57
C ALA A 245 4.38 -14.77 26.43
N LEU A 246 4.61 -14.34 25.17
CA LEU A 246 4.02 -15.01 24.00
C LEU A 246 4.54 -16.45 23.85
N TYR A 247 5.84 -16.68 24.08
CA TYR A 247 6.45 -18.01 24.03
C TYR A 247 5.85 -18.96 25.06
N HIS A 248 5.81 -18.56 26.34
CA HIS A 248 5.21 -19.40 27.39
C HIS A 248 3.76 -19.77 27.10
N LYS A 249 2.99 -18.86 26.48
CA LYS A 249 1.58 -19.10 26.18
C LYS A 249 1.35 -19.98 24.94
N TYR A 250 2.16 -19.84 23.90
CA TYR A 250 1.90 -20.47 22.58
C TYR A 250 2.96 -21.49 22.16
N GLY A 251 4.01 -21.66 22.95
CA GLY A 251 5.18 -22.49 22.68
C GLY A 251 6.04 -21.97 21.52
N ARG A 252 6.94 -22.82 21.04
CA ARG A 252 7.78 -22.54 19.88
C ARG A 252 6.95 -22.45 18.60
N ARG A 253 6.78 -21.24 18.07
CA ARG A 253 6.06 -20.97 16.81
C ARG A 253 6.96 -20.28 15.80
N ARG A 254 6.78 -20.58 14.51
CA ARG A 254 7.56 -19.96 13.42
C ARG A 254 7.50 -18.42 13.46
N TRP A 255 6.33 -17.86 13.76
CA TRP A 255 6.14 -16.40 13.84
C TRP A 255 6.81 -15.75 15.06
N LEU A 256 7.16 -16.51 16.11
CA LEU A 256 8.00 -16.03 17.23
C LEU A 256 9.48 -16.07 16.91
N THR A 257 9.93 -16.98 16.04
CA THR A 257 11.35 -17.05 15.67
C THR A 257 11.79 -15.90 14.76
N GLN A 258 10.88 -15.27 14.02
CA GLN A 258 11.20 -14.16 13.12
C GLN A 258 11.76 -12.92 13.84
N PRO A 259 11.11 -12.39 14.90
CA PRO A 259 11.68 -11.26 15.63
C PRO A 259 13.01 -11.61 16.31
N LEU A 260 13.17 -12.84 16.81
CA LEU A 260 14.44 -13.29 17.39
C LEU A 260 15.57 -13.38 16.35
N LYS A 261 15.28 -13.90 15.15
CA LYS A 261 16.24 -13.91 14.03
C LYS A 261 16.64 -12.49 13.61
N MET A 262 15.72 -11.54 13.69
CA MET A 262 16.04 -10.13 13.45
C MET A 262 17.03 -9.61 14.50
N LEU A 263 16.81 -9.90 15.78
CA LEU A 263 17.71 -9.48 16.86
C LEU A 263 19.11 -10.12 16.77
N VAL A 264 19.22 -11.36 16.28
CA VAL A 264 20.53 -11.96 15.97
C VAL A 264 21.25 -11.17 14.87
N ARG A 265 20.54 -10.74 13.82
CA ARG A 265 21.14 -9.94 12.74
C ARG A 265 21.59 -8.56 13.22
N GLU A 266 20.88 -7.99 14.19
CA GLU A 266 21.24 -6.72 14.84
C GLU A 266 22.31 -6.89 15.94
N GLY A 267 22.79 -8.12 16.21
CA GLY A 267 23.80 -8.39 17.24
C GLY A 267 23.32 -8.21 18.68
N VAL A 268 22.01 -8.20 18.91
CA VAL A 268 21.41 -8.01 20.24
C VAL A 268 21.37 -9.31 21.04
N ILE A 269 21.25 -10.45 20.36
CA ILE A 269 21.30 -11.79 20.95
C ILE A 269 22.16 -12.71 20.08
N ASP A 270 22.86 -13.66 20.69
CA ASP A 270 23.81 -14.50 19.96
C ASP A 270 23.13 -15.61 19.14
N ASN A 271 22.14 -16.27 19.74
CA ASN A 271 21.51 -17.45 19.17
C ASN A 271 20.06 -17.59 19.64
N VAL A 272 19.14 -17.82 18.69
CA VAL A 272 17.71 -18.00 18.97
C VAL A 272 17.45 -19.24 19.82
N ASP A 273 18.06 -20.38 19.51
CA ASP A 273 17.84 -21.65 20.21
C ASP A 273 18.36 -21.58 21.64
N ALA A 274 19.53 -20.99 21.86
CA ALA A 274 20.07 -20.78 23.21
C ALA A 274 19.14 -19.92 24.07
N LEU A 275 18.64 -18.80 23.52
CA LEU A 275 17.69 -17.93 24.21
C LEU A 275 16.39 -18.68 24.56
N LEU A 276 15.82 -19.43 23.61
CA LEU A 276 14.59 -20.18 23.84
C LEU A 276 14.78 -21.27 24.92
N GLN A 277 15.92 -21.96 24.95
CA GLN A 277 16.26 -22.90 26.02
C GLN A 277 16.29 -22.22 27.40
N THR A 278 16.81 -20.98 27.49
CA THR A 278 16.77 -20.24 28.76
C THR A 278 15.35 -19.89 29.20
N TRP A 279 14.42 -19.69 28.26
CA TRP A 279 13.02 -19.43 28.58
C TRP A 279 12.29 -20.71 29.00
N GLU A 280 12.58 -21.85 28.35
CA GLU A 280 12.05 -23.15 28.76
C GLU A 280 12.48 -23.51 30.18
N ALA A 281 13.76 -23.35 30.51
CA ALA A 281 14.29 -23.63 31.84
C ALA A 281 13.70 -22.76 32.96
N LYS A 282 13.18 -21.57 32.63
CA LYS A 282 12.56 -20.63 33.60
C LYS A 282 11.04 -20.75 33.67
N GLY A 283 10.42 -21.52 32.78
CA GLY A 283 8.97 -21.72 32.71
C GLY A 283 8.49 -23.09 33.17
N ALA A 284 9.42 -24.01 33.45
CA ALA A 284 9.19 -25.26 34.18
C ALA A 284 9.27 -24.99 35.70
#